data_AF-A0A7C1Q0P0-F1
#
_entry.id   AF-A0A7C1Q0P0-F1
#
_cell.length_a   1.000
_cell.length_b   1.000
_cell.length_c   1.000
_cell.angle_alpha   90.00
_cell.angle_beta   90.00
_cell.angle_gamma   90.00
#
_symmetry.space_group_name_H-M   'P 1'
#
loop_
_entity.id
_entity.type
_entity.pdbx_description
1 polymer ?
#
loop_
_entity_poly.entity_id
_entity_poly.type
_entity_poly.pdbx_seq_one_letter_code
_entity_poly.pdbx_strand_id
1 'polypeptide(L)'
;MKYRLYVDEVGNPDLESSDNPNHRFLSLTGIVFALDYVKSVVYHQLEGLKTKYFDYHPGEPVILHRKEILTGIPHIKIILKEL
;
A
#
# COMPACT_ATOMS: atom_id res chain seq x y z
N MET A 1 -9.03 -22.79 6.66
CA MET A 1 -9.23 -21.49 5.98
C MET A 1 -8.13 -20.54 6.44
N LYS A 2 -7.37 -19.92 5.53
CA LYS A 2 -6.21 -19.08 5.88
C LYS A 2 -6.45 -17.65 5.39
N TYR A 3 -6.06 -16.67 6.19
CA TYR A 3 -6.21 -15.25 5.90
C TYR A 3 -4.86 -14.53 6.01
N ARG A 4 -4.74 -13.41 5.30
CA ARG A 4 -3.62 -12.47 5.43
C ARG A 4 -4.18 -11.10 5.79
N LEU A 5 -3.66 -10.55 6.88
CA LEU A 5 -3.95 -9.20 7.35
C LEU A 5 -2.83 -8.27 6.86
N TYR A 6 -3.22 -7.14 6.28
CA TYR A 6 -2.35 -6.02 5.96
C TYR A 6 -2.74 -4.86 6.87
N VAL A 7 -1.77 -4.26 7.56
CA VAL A 7 -1.98 -3.13 8.47
C VAL A 7 -1.09 -1.98 8.02
N ASP A 8 -1.70 -0.80 7.91
CA ASP A 8 -1.05 0.49 7.79
C ASP A 8 -1.12 1.20 9.14
N GLU A 9 -0.01 1.82 9.52
CA GLU A 9 0.14 2.59 10.74
C GLU A 9 0.26 4.07 10.39
N VAL A 10 -0.53 4.91 11.05
CA VAL A 10 -0.44 6.36 10.95
C VAL A 10 -0.41 6.96 12.35
N GLY A 11 0.66 7.68 12.67
CA GLY A 11 0.87 8.32 13.98
C GLY A 11 2.37 8.44 14.30
N ASN A 12 2.66 8.91 15.52
CA ASN A 12 4.02 8.93 16.07
C ASN A 12 4.14 7.82 17.12
N PRO A 13 4.85 6.71 16.82
CA PRO A 13 4.97 5.58 17.74
C PRO A 13 5.96 5.81 18.89
N ASP A 14 6.63 6.98 18.93
CA ASP A 14 7.71 7.21 19.89
C ASP A 14 7.16 7.31 21.32
N LEU A 15 7.78 6.58 22.25
CA LEU A 15 7.37 6.50 23.67
C LEU A 15 7.35 7.89 24.36
N GLU A 16 8.19 8.81 23.90
CA GLU A 16 8.28 10.18 24.43
C GLU A 16 7.15 11.10 23.93
N SER A 17 6.33 10.65 22.98
CA SER A 17 5.26 11.47 22.39
C SER A 17 3.95 11.45 23.16
N SER A 18 3.83 10.62 24.21
CA SER A 18 2.56 10.37 24.90
C SER A 18 2.02 11.58 25.68
N ASP A 19 2.89 12.47 26.12
CA ASP A 19 2.54 13.67 26.88
C ASP A 19 2.04 14.83 25.99
N ASN A 20 2.30 14.79 24.67
CA ASN A 20 1.79 15.78 23.73
C ASN A 20 0.42 15.33 23.18
N PRO A 21 -0.67 16.08 23.44
CA PRO A 21 -2.00 15.74 22.95
C PRO A 21 -2.09 15.54 21.44
N ASN A 22 -1.18 16.12 20.65
CA ASN A 22 -1.15 15.97 19.19
C ASN A 22 -0.41 14.72 18.71
N HIS A 23 0.40 14.07 19.55
CA HIS A 23 1.20 12.90 19.16
C HIS A 23 0.71 11.59 19.77
N ARG A 24 -0.28 11.63 20.67
CA ARG A 24 -0.81 10.45 21.38
C ARG A 24 -1.71 9.52 20.55
N PHE A 25 -1.95 9.84 19.28
CA PHE A 25 -2.90 9.10 18.45
C PHE A 25 -2.17 8.16 17.50
N LEU A 26 -2.40 6.87 17.70
CA LEU A 26 -2.00 5.80 16.80
C LEU A 26 -3.25 5.30 16.07
N SER A 27 -3.25 5.41 14.75
CA SER A 27 -4.29 4.84 13.90
C SER A 27 -3.74 3.60 13.20
N LEU A 28 -4.39 2.46 13.44
CA LEU A 28 -4.14 1.21 12.73
C LEU A 28 -5.30 0.96 11.78
N THR A 29 -5.04 1.03 10.48
CA THR A 29 -6.04 0.74 9.44
C THR A 29 -5.57 -0.44 8.62
N GLY A 30 -6.44 -1.39 8.32
CA GLY A 30 -6.01 -2.60 7.64
C GLY A 30 -7.11 -3.28 6.85
N ILE A 31 -6.69 -4.22 6.02
CA ILE A 31 -7.55 -5.07 5.21
C ILE A 31 -7.18 -6.53 5.41
N VAL A 32 -8.19 -7.39 5.47
CA VAL A 32 -8.01 -8.84 5.62
C VAL A 32 -8.51 -9.52 4.36
N PHE A 33 -7.68 -10.37 3.77
CA PHE A 33 -8.06 -11.18 2.61
C PHE A 33 -7.96 -12.67 2.92
N ALA A 34 -8.89 -13.45 2.38
CA ALA A 34 -8.72 -14.90 2.27
C ALA A 34 -7.55 -15.21 1.31
N LEU A 35 -6.68 -16.15 1.67
CA LEU A 35 -5.50 -16.46 0.85
C LEU A 35 -5.86 -16.91 -0.57
N ASP A 36 -6.97 -17.63 -0.73
CA ASP A 36 -7.42 -18.08 -2.05
C ASP A 36 -7.82 -16.89 -2.93
N TYR A 37 -8.49 -15.88 -2.35
CA TYR A 37 -8.84 -14.64 -3.04
C TYR A 37 -7.59 -13.80 -3.40
N VAL A 38 -6.59 -13.79 -2.52
CA VAL A 38 -5.30 -13.14 -2.85
C VAL A 38 -4.68 -13.78 -4.07
N LYS A 39 -4.64 -15.11 -4.10
CA LYS A 39 -4.03 -15.88 -5.20
C LYS A 39 -4.79 -15.69 -6.51
N SER A 40 -6.13 -15.76 -6.49
CA SER A 40 -6.93 -15.80 -7.71
C SER A 40 -7.34 -14.43 -8.24
N VAL A 41 -7.35 -13.38 -7.41
CA VAL A 41 -7.84 -12.05 -7.81
C VAL A 41 -6.82 -10.95 -7.52
N VAL A 42 -6.49 -10.73 -6.24
CA VAL A 42 -5.70 -9.55 -5.81
C VAL A 42 -4.33 -9.52 -6.49
N TYR A 43 -3.63 -10.66 -6.54
CA TYR A 43 -2.32 -10.75 -7.17
C TYR A 43 -2.39 -10.36 -8.65
N HIS A 44 -3.32 -10.94 -9.40
CA HIS A 44 -3.45 -10.69 -10.84
C HIS A 44 -3.85 -9.24 -11.15
N GLN A 45 -4.73 -8.64 -10.34
CA GLN A 45 -5.12 -7.24 -10.52
C GLN A 45 -3.98 -6.26 -10.22
N LEU A 46 -3.20 -6.51 -9.16
CA LEU A 46 -2.04 -5.67 -8.82
C LEU A 46 -0.93 -5.77 -9.87
N GLU A 47 -0.62 -6.98 -10.34
CA GLU A 47 0.37 -7.15 -11.40
C GLU A 47 -0.10 -6.55 -12.73
N GLY A 48 -1.39 -6.69 -13.07
CA GLY A 48 -1.97 -6.05 -14.24
C GLY A 48 -1.88 -4.51 -14.20
N LEU A 49 -2.07 -3.91 -13.02
CA LEU A 49 -1.86 -2.47 -12.82
C LEU A 49 -0.40 -2.09 -13.03
N LYS A 50 0.54 -2.92 -12.56
CA LYS A 50 1.97 -2.67 -12.77
C LYS A 50 2.35 -2.74 -14.25
N THR A 51 1.91 -3.78 -14.96
CA THR A 51 2.16 -3.94 -16.39
C THR A 51 1.51 -2.85 -17.24
N LYS A 52 0.33 -2.36 -16.85
CA LYS A 52 -0.38 -1.32 -17.61
C LYS A 52 0.31 0.04 -17.55
N TYR A 53 0.85 0.43 -16.41
CA TYR A 53 1.34 1.79 -16.18
C TYR A 53 2.86 1.91 -16.03
N PHE A 54 3.57 0.81 -15.82
CA PHE A 54 5.03 0.80 -15.71
C PHE A 54 5.64 -0.17 -16.72
N ASP A 55 6.87 0.11 -17.13
CA ASP A 55 7.68 -0.82 -17.93
C ASP A 55 8.15 -1.96 -17.01
N TYR A 56 7.22 -2.85 -16.69
CA TYR A 56 7.39 -3.89 -15.68
C TYR A 56 8.22 -5.05 -16.22
N HIS A 57 9.38 -5.30 -15.61
CA HIS A 57 10.16 -6.50 -15.81
C HIS A 57 10.18 -7.35 -14.52
N PRO A 58 9.91 -8.67 -14.56
CA PRO A 58 9.94 -9.51 -13.34
C PRO A 58 11.27 -9.51 -12.57
N GLY A 59 12.39 -9.17 -13.24
CA GLY A 59 13.69 -9.01 -12.58
C GLY A 59 13.84 -7.69 -11.79
N GLU A 60 13.00 -6.70 -12.08
CA GLU A 60 13.02 -5.36 -11.48
C GLU A 60 11.59 -4.98 -11.04
N PRO A 61 11.07 -5.59 -9.96
CA PRO A 61 9.69 -5.40 -9.57
C PRO A 61 9.44 -3.96 -9.11
N VAL A 62 8.39 -3.35 -9.67
CA VAL A 62 7.93 -2.02 -9.23
C VAL A 62 7.28 -2.13 -7.84
N ILE A 63 7.87 -1.44 -6.87
CA ILE A 63 7.36 -1.33 -5.50
C ILE A 63 6.56 -0.04 -5.39
N LEU A 64 5.26 -0.15 -5.07
CA LEU A 64 4.36 0.99 -4.97
C LEU A 64 4.45 1.62 -3.57
N HIS A 65 5.38 2.55 -3.37
CA HIS A 65 5.49 3.27 -2.11
C HIS A 65 4.42 4.35 -1.97
N ARG A 66 3.73 4.41 -0.81
CA ARG A 66 2.70 5.43 -0.51
C ARG A 66 3.16 6.85 -0.81
N LYS A 67 4.39 7.21 -0.43
CA LYS A 67 4.96 8.54 -0.69
C LYS A 67 4.97 8.86 -2.18
N GLU A 68 5.38 7.91 -3.01
CA GLU A 68 5.53 8.11 -4.45
C GLU A 68 4.17 8.19 -5.17
N ILE A 69 3.18 7.42 -4.69
CA ILE A 69 1.79 7.51 -5.15
C ILE A 69 1.22 8.90 -4.84
N LEU A 70 1.39 9.39 -3.61
CA LEU A 70 0.81 10.66 -3.16
C LEU A 70 1.51 11.89 -3.76
N THR A 71 2.84 11.86 -3.90
CA THR A 71 3.58 12.99 -4.48
C THR A 71 3.47 13.02 -6.01
N GLY A 72 3.03 11.93 -6.64
CA GLY A 72 2.83 11.89 -8.08
C GLY A 72 4.14 12.05 -8.84
N ILE A 73 5.17 11.26 -8.47
CA ILE A 73 6.37 11.09 -9.29
C ILE A 73 5.90 10.73 -10.72
N PRO A 74 6.51 11.26 -11.80
CA PRO A 74 5.95 11.20 -13.15
C PRO A 74 5.44 9.82 -13.59
N HIS A 75 6.11 8.75 -13.16
CA HIS A 75 5.77 7.37 -13.50
C HIS A 75 4.50 6.82 -12.79
N ILE A 76 4.12 7.33 -11.60
CA ILE A 76 2.96 6.83 -10.83
C ILE A 76 1.70 7.70 -11.03
N LYS A 77 1.87 8.93 -11.52
CA LYS A 77 0.79 9.93 -11.70
C LYS A 77 -0.37 9.45 -12.59
N ILE A 78 -0.13 8.46 -13.44
CA ILE A 78 -1.11 7.94 -14.41
C ILE A 78 -2.23 7.16 -13.71
N ILE A 79 -1.94 6.47 -12.60
CA ILE A 79 -2.89 5.60 -11.89
C ILE A 79 -4.03 6.39 -11.24
N LEU A 80 -3.74 7.58 -10.69
CA LEU A 80 -4.73 8.38 -9.94
C LEU A 80 -5.72 9.14 -10.82
N LYS A 81 -5.52 9.19 -12.14
CA LYS A 81 -6.46 9.87 -13.06
C LYS A 81 -7.51 8.94 -13.67
N GLU A 82 -7.30 7.62 -13.61
CA GLU A 82 -8.18 6.61 -14.18
C GLU A 82 -8.99 5.82 -13.12
N LEU A 83 -8.77 6.12 -11.84
CA LEU A 83 -9.54 5.63 -10.68
C LEU A 83 -10.45 6.75 -10.15
#